data_AF-A0AAV4C195-F1
#
_entry.id   AF-A0AAV4C195-F1
#
_cell.length_a   1.000
_cell.length_b   1.000
_cell.length_c   1.000
_cell.angle_alpha   90.00
_cell.angle_beta   90.00
_cell.angle_gamma   90.00
#
_symmetry.space_group_name_H-M   'P 1'
#
loop_
_entity.id
_entity.type
_entity.pdbx_description
1 polymer ?
#
loop_
_entity_poly.entity_id
_entity_poly.type
_entity_poly.pdbx_seq_one_letter_code
_entity_poly.pdbx_strand_id
1 'polypeptide(L)'
;MLIPKLLWPLLEYEISTSSVESIEAIINTFTRKWLGFPPCQRDVAMYCRKAKLRLPLISIVEEYKCRKARLMTMLEDSDETAVRLFQSHLTINRKWKVCKAVEQEKKALK
;
A
#
# COMPACT_ATOMS: atom_id res chain seq x y z
N MET A 1 -12.91 -7.03 9.54
CA MET A 1 -13.08 -7.05 8.06
C MET A 1 -13.54 -5.67 7.52
N LEU A 2 -12.78 -4.59 7.76
CA LEU A 2 -13.08 -3.26 7.16
C LEU A 2 -12.14 -2.89 6.00
N ILE A 3 -10.94 -3.47 6.00
CA ILE A 3 -9.85 -3.12 5.09
C ILE A 3 -10.24 -3.29 3.60
N PRO A 4 -10.92 -4.38 3.17
CA PRO A 4 -11.29 -4.55 1.76
C PRO A 4 -12.19 -3.45 1.20
N LYS A 5 -13.10 -2.91 2.02
CA LYS A 5 -14.03 -1.84 1.61
C LYS A 5 -13.34 -0.50 1.45
N LEU A 6 -12.30 -0.24 2.26
CA LEU A 6 -11.46 0.95 2.15
C LEU A 6 -10.48 0.89 0.98
N LEU A 7 -10.12 -0.32 0.53
CA LEU A 7 -9.12 -0.51 -0.51
C LEU A 7 -9.58 -0.10 -1.91
N TRP A 8 -10.88 -0.23 -2.20
CA TRP A 8 -11.44 0.19 -3.48
C TRP A 8 -11.30 1.69 -3.75
N PRO A 9 -11.78 2.60 -2.87
CA PRO A 9 -11.63 4.03 -3.10
C PRO A 9 -10.16 4.47 -3.13
N LEU A 10 -9.28 3.78 -2.39
CA LEU A 10 -7.83 4.02 -2.45
C LEU A 10 -7.20 3.65 -3.81
N LEU A 11 -7.81 2.72 -4.55
CA LEU A 11 -7.39 2.33 -5.89
C LEU A 11 -7.87 3.35 -6.94
N GLU A 12 -9.14 3.71 -6.86
CA GLU A 12 -9.85 4.56 -7.84
C GLU A 12 -9.35 6.01 -7.80
N TYR A 13 -9.08 6.54 -6.60
CA TYR A 13 -8.59 7.91 -6.45
C TYR A 13 -7.05 8.01 -6.45
N GLU A 14 -6.59 9.16 -6.93
CA GLU A 14 -5.20 9.60 -6.79
C GLU A 14 -4.96 10.20 -5.41
N ILE A 15 -4.78 9.32 -4.44
CA ILE A 15 -4.49 9.73 -3.07
C ILE A 15 -2.98 9.79 -2.87
N SER A 16 -2.48 10.86 -2.26
CA SER A 16 -1.07 10.99 -1.91
C SER A 16 -0.65 9.89 -0.94
N THR A 17 0.56 9.35 -1.07
CA THR A 17 1.01 8.29 -0.14
C THR A 17 1.09 8.81 1.31
N SER A 18 1.33 10.10 1.50
CA SER A 18 1.31 10.77 2.81
C SER A 18 -0.05 10.71 3.50
N SER A 19 -1.15 10.81 2.75
CA SER A 19 -2.50 10.69 3.30
C SER A 19 -2.80 9.27 3.76
N VAL A 20 -2.29 8.27 3.02
CA VAL A 20 -2.45 6.85 3.41
C VAL A 20 -1.66 6.55 4.67
N GLU A 21 -0.44 7.08 4.78
CA GLU A 21 0.41 6.93 5.96
C GLU A 21 -0.20 7.60 7.21
N SER A 22 -0.84 8.77 7.07
CA SER A 22 -1.48 9.43 8.21
C SER A 22 -2.69 8.66 8.73
N ILE A 23 -3.49 8.07 7.83
CA ILE A 23 -4.59 7.18 8.20
C ILE A 23 -4.07 5.96 8.96
N GLU A 24 -3.00 5.34 8.47
CA GLU A 24 -2.39 4.19 9.13
C GLU A 24 -1.80 4.56 10.50
N ALA A 25 -1.17 5.74 10.63
CA ALA A 25 -0.64 6.22 11.91
C ALA A 25 -1.74 6.40 12.98
N ILE A 26 -2.91 6.89 12.57
CA ILE A 26 -4.07 7.03 13.46
C ILE A 26 -4.56 5.65 13.91
N ILE A 27 -4.73 4.72 12.96
CA ILE A 27 -5.17 3.35 13.24
C ILE A 27 -4.18 2.64 14.17
N ASN A 28 -2.88 2.78 13.92
CA ASN A 28 -1.83 2.22 14.77
C ASN A 28 -1.87 2.80 16.17
N THR A 29 -2.09 4.10 16.32
CA THR A 29 -2.18 4.74 17.63
C THR A 29 -3.34 4.16 18.46
N PHE A 30 -4.53 4.02 17.85
CA PHE A 30 -5.67 3.42 18.53
C PHE A 30 -5.46 1.93 18.81
N THR A 31 -4.94 1.19 17.84
CA THR A 31 -4.70 -0.25 17.98
C THR A 31 -3.67 -0.54 19.06
N ARG A 32 -2.62 0.27 19.18
CA ARG A 32 -1.60 0.16 20.23
C ARG A 32 -2.17 0.42 21.62
N LYS A 33 -2.97 1.49 21.76
CA LYS A 33 -3.67 1.80 23.02
C LYS A 33 -4.60 0.66 23.41
N TRP A 34 -5.31 0.08 22.44
CA TRP A 34 -6.25 -1.00 22.69
C TRP A 34 -5.55 -2.32 23.06
N LEU A 35 -4.42 -2.62 22.44
CA LEU A 35 -3.62 -3.82 22.73
C LEU A 35 -2.65 -3.66 23.92
N GLY A 36 -2.58 -2.49 24.55
CA GLY A 36 -1.62 -2.20 25.62
C GLY A 36 -0.16 -2.19 25.17
N PHE A 37 0.10 -1.93 23.89
CA PHE A 37 1.46 -1.89 23.35
C PHE A 37 2.21 -0.66 23.90
N PRO A 38 3.48 -0.81 24.31
CA PRO A 38 4.30 0.33 24.69
C PRO A 38 4.54 1.27 23.49
N PRO A 39 4.65 2.59 23.73
CA PRO A 39 4.81 3.58 22.66
C PRO A 39 6.12 3.40 21.88
N CYS A 40 7.12 2.75 22.46
CA CYS A 40 8.45 2.55 21.86
C CYS A 40 8.50 1.42 20.81
N GLN A 41 7.45 0.60 20.69
CA GLN A 41 7.48 -0.55 19.79
C GLN A 41 7.30 -0.10 18.34
N ARG A 42 8.00 -0.74 17.38
CA ARG A 42 7.90 -0.37 15.95
C ARG A 42 6.64 -0.93 15.31
N ASP A 43 6.05 -0.20 14.35
CA ASP A 43 4.85 -0.63 13.60
C ASP A 43 5.07 -1.97 12.89
N VAL A 44 6.31 -2.24 12.48
CA VAL A 44 6.73 -3.52 11.88
C VAL A 44 6.36 -4.71 12.77
N ALA A 45 6.43 -4.58 14.10
CA ALA A 45 6.09 -5.68 15.01
C ALA A 45 4.59 -6.02 14.97
N MET A 46 3.72 -5.08 14.58
CA MET A 46 2.27 -5.30 14.50
C MET A 46 1.86 -6.01 13.20
N TYR A 47 2.56 -5.76 12.10
CA TYR A 47 2.25 -6.33 10.79
C TYR A 47 3.09 -7.55 10.42
N CYS A 48 4.16 -7.83 11.16
CA CYS A 48 5.07 -8.93 10.85
C CYS A 48 4.41 -10.30 11.03
N ARG A 49 4.22 -11.02 9.93
CA ARG A 49 3.71 -12.41 9.95
C ARG A 49 4.72 -13.43 10.51
N LYS A 50 6.00 -13.07 10.58
CA LYS A 50 7.09 -13.92 11.09
C LYS A 50 7.41 -13.68 12.57
N ALA A 51 6.79 -12.67 13.20
CA ALA A 51 7.02 -12.39 14.61
C ALA A 51 6.40 -13.48 15.51
N LYS A 52 6.88 -13.56 16.75
CA LYS A 52 6.33 -14.47 17.78
C LYS A 52 4.86 -14.16 18.06
N LEU A 53 4.51 -12.87 18.05
CA LEU A 53 3.14 -12.40 18.11
C LEU A 53 2.64 -12.13 16.69
N ARG A 54 1.73 -12.97 16.20
CA ARG A 54 1.12 -12.83 14.89
C ARG A 54 -0.26 -12.19 15.06
N LEU A 55 -0.38 -10.92 14.69
CA LEU A 55 -1.67 -10.24 14.71
C LEU A 55 -2.36 -10.40 13.34
N PRO A 56 -3.69 -10.57 13.29
CA PRO A 56 -4.45 -10.56 12.05
C PRO A 56 -4.65 -9.12 11.53
N LEU A 57 -3.57 -8.34 11.51
CA LEU A 57 -3.53 -6.96 11.03
C LEU A 57 -2.80 -6.90 9.70
N ILE A 58 -3.25 -5.98 8.85
CA ILE A 58 -2.68 -5.76 7.53
C ILE A 58 -2.35 -4.27 7.43
N SER A 59 -1.14 -3.94 6.98
CA SER A 59 -0.75 -2.55 6.77
C SER A 59 -1.51 -1.98 5.57
N ILE A 60 -2.13 -0.81 5.78
CA ILE A 60 -2.90 -0.13 4.72
C ILE A 60 -1.96 0.43 3.67
N VAL A 61 -0.80 0.98 4.06
CA VAL A 61 0.22 1.47 3.13
C VAL A 61 0.78 0.32 2.30
N GLU A 62 1.02 -0.85 2.90
CA GLU A 62 1.49 -2.03 2.17
C GLU A 62 0.47 -2.49 1.11
N GLU A 63 -0.79 -2.66 1.50
CA GLU A 63 -1.87 -3.03 0.58
C GLU A 63 -2.10 -1.99 -0.51
N TYR A 64 -2.05 -0.70 -0.18
CA TYR A 64 -2.16 0.40 -1.12
C TYR A 64 -1.07 0.32 -2.19
N LYS A 65 0.20 0.16 -1.77
CA LYS A 65 1.34 0.04 -2.68
C LYS A 65 1.21 -1.21 -3.56
N CYS A 66 0.87 -2.35 -2.96
CA CYS A 66 0.69 -3.60 -3.68
C CYS A 66 -0.40 -3.48 -4.75
N ARG A 67 -1.54 -2.86 -4.42
CA ARG A 67 -2.64 -2.65 -5.37
C ARG A 67 -2.29 -1.69 -6.49
N LYS A 68 -1.62 -0.58 -6.20
CA LYS A 68 -1.18 0.36 -7.24
C LYS A 68 -0.15 -0.27 -8.18
N ALA A 69 0.80 -1.06 -7.66
CA ALA A 69 1.74 -1.83 -8.46
C ALA A 69 1.04 -2.89 -9.34
N ARG A 70 0.08 -3.61 -8.76
CA ARG A 70 -0.73 -4.59 -9.49
C ARG A 70 -1.56 -3.93 -10.60
N LEU A 71 -2.20 -2.81 -10.32
CA LEU A 71 -2.96 -2.05 -11.30
C LEU A 71 -2.07 -1.58 -12.44
N MET A 72 -0.88 -1.05 -12.13
CA MET A 72 0.08 -0.64 -13.17
C MET A 72 0.46 -1.81 -14.06
N THR A 73 0.78 -2.97 -13.49
CA THR A 73 1.13 -4.17 -14.27
C THR A 73 -0.05 -4.63 -15.14
N MET A 74 -1.28 -4.62 -14.61
CA MET A 74 -2.49 -4.95 -15.37
C MET A 74 -2.73 -4.00 -16.55
N LEU A 75 -2.46 -2.71 -16.37
CA LEU A 75 -2.61 -1.71 -17.44
C LEU A 75 -1.53 -1.87 -18.51
N GLU A 76 -0.30 -2.26 -18.13
CA GLU A 76 0.77 -2.59 -19.07
C GLU A 76 0.42 -3.81 -19.92
N ASP A 77 -0.15 -4.85 -19.31
CA ASP A 77 -0.51 -6.11 -19.97
C ASP A 77 -1.78 -6.02 -20.84
N SER A 78 -2.55 -4.93 -20.76
CA SER A 78 -3.80 -4.76 -21.52
C SER A 78 -3.55 -4.57 -23.02
N ASP A 79 -4.39 -5.10 -23.91
CA ASP A 79 -4.21 -4.97 -25.37
C ASP A 79 -4.58 -3.58 -25.92
N GLU A 80 -5.48 -2.87 -25.24
CA GLU A 80 -5.99 -1.58 -25.70
C GLU A 80 -5.02 -0.41 -25.41
N THR A 81 -4.66 0.34 -26.45
CA THR A 81 -3.77 1.51 -26.34
C THR A 81 -4.31 2.58 -25.40
N ALA A 82 -5.63 2.81 -25.36
CA ALA A 82 -6.25 3.79 -24.47
C ALA A 82 -6.07 3.41 -22.98
N VAL A 83 -6.21 2.13 -22.65
CA VAL A 83 -6.01 1.59 -21.29
C VAL A 83 -4.54 1.67 -20.89
N ARG A 84 -3.62 1.38 -21.83
CA ARG A 84 -2.17 1.54 -21.59
C ARG A 84 -1.79 2.99 -21.29
N LEU A 85 -2.41 3.98 -21.94
CA LEU A 85 -2.10 5.39 -21.72
C LEU A 85 -2.51 5.89 -20.32
N PHE A 86 -3.56 5.30 -19.73
CA PHE A 86 -4.04 5.63 -18.38
C PHE A 86 -2.97 5.42 -17.30
N GLN A 87 -1.99 4.54 -17.53
CA GLN A 87 -0.87 4.31 -16.60
C GLN A 87 -0.11 5.59 -16.22
N SER A 88 -0.05 6.57 -17.14
CA SER A 88 0.67 7.83 -16.96
C SER A 88 0.12 8.66 -15.80
N HIS A 89 -1.19 8.56 -15.57
CA HIS A 89 -1.89 9.26 -14.49
C HIS A 89 -1.44 8.72 -13.12
N LEU A 90 -1.35 7.39 -12.96
CA LEU A 90 -0.96 6.72 -11.71
C LEU A 90 0.47 7.05 -11.21
N THR A 91 1.29 7.69 -12.03
CA THR A 91 2.70 7.99 -11.74
C THR A 91 2.92 9.26 -10.90
N ILE A 92 1.87 10.05 -10.68
CA ILE A 92 1.93 11.46 -10.24
C ILE A 92 2.28 11.64 -8.75
N ASN A 93 2.53 10.58 -7.98
CA ASN A 93 2.89 10.71 -6.57
C ASN A 93 4.36 11.17 -6.37
N ARG A 94 4.56 12.22 -5.56
CA ARG A 94 5.90 12.79 -5.29
C ARG A 94 6.77 11.92 -4.39
N LYS A 95 6.18 11.33 -3.34
CA LYS A 95 6.93 10.59 -2.30
C LYS A 95 7.27 9.16 -2.73
N TRP A 96 6.39 8.50 -3.49
CA TRP A 96 6.61 7.14 -3.97
C TRP A 96 6.09 6.97 -5.40
N LYS A 97 6.99 6.69 -6.34
CA LYS A 97 6.63 6.49 -7.75
C LYS A 97 6.43 5.02 -8.06
N VAL A 98 5.21 4.65 -8.44
CA VAL A 98 4.82 3.26 -8.74
C VAL A 98 5.72 2.65 -9.84
N CYS A 99 5.96 3.38 -10.93
CA CYS A 99 6.79 2.87 -12.04
C CYS A 99 8.20 2.49 -11.62
N LYS A 100 8.83 3.33 -10.77
CA LYS A 100 10.19 3.05 -10.31
C LYS A 100 10.23 1.80 -9.44
N ALA A 101 9.22 1.61 -8.59
CA ALA A 101 9.11 0.45 -7.73
C ALA A 101 8.88 -0.83 -8.56
N VAL A 102 7.93 -0.81 -9.49
CA VAL A 102 7.65 -1.96 -10.37
C VAL A 102 8.86 -2.32 -11.22
N GLU A 103 9.54 -1.34 -11.80
CA GLU A 103 10.75 -1.56 -12.60
C GLU A 103 11.91 -2.14 -11.77
N GLN A 104 12.06 -1.69 -10.52
CA GLN A 104 13.07 -2.23 -9.61
C GLN A 104 12.78 -3.70 -9.28
N GLU A 105 11.52 -4.06 -9.00
CA GLU A 105 11.12 -5.45 -8.74
C GLU A 105 11.31 -6.32 -9.99
N LYS A 106 10.92 -5.84 -11.17
CA LYS A 106 11.18 -6.53 -12.45
C LYS A 106 12.67 -6.80 -12.69
N LYS A 107 13.55 -5.89 -12.26
CA LYS A 107 15.01 -6.07 -12.34
C LYS A 107 15.53 -7.08 -11.32
N ALA A 108 14.97 -7.12 -10.11
CA ALA A 108 15.37 -8.08 -9.08
C ALA A 108 14.95 -9.52 -9.40
N LEU A 109 13.94 -9.69 -10.25
CA LEU A 109 13.46 -10.99 -10.74
C LEU A 109 14.27 -11.54 -11.93
N LYS A 110 15.13 -10.72 -12.55
CA LYS A 110 16.04 -11.14 -13.64
C LYS A 110 17.38 -11.56 -13.07
#